data_AF-A0A7Z2GFA8-F1
#
_entry.id   AF-A0A7Z2GFA8-F1
#
_cell.length_a   1.000
_cell.length_b   1.000
_cell.length_c   1.000
_cell.angle_alpha   90.00
_cell.angle_beta   90.00
_cell.angle_gamma   90.00
#
_symmetry.space_group_name_H-M   'P 1'
#
loop_
_entity.id
_entity.type
_entity.pdbx_description
1 polymer ?
#
loop_
_entity_poly.entity_id
_entity_poly.type
_entity_poly.pdbx_seq_one_letter_code
_entity_poly.pdbx_strand_id
1 'polypeptide(L)'
;MKSPTGRKPPPRLVARFVAISWRDLAVSFGPILLVSVAAIWLAVRLIQPAPPNTLTMSAGPKGSTFWNAAQKYKGILARNNITLVVLESEGSAQNLERLSDPSAHVDVAFVQDGLASKVPDGLVSLGSVSYVPLAVFYHNPVALTRLSQFEGMRLAIGAEGSGTRALALALLKSNGIEPGGATKLLPLSGDDAARALVAGKIDAAFLAGDSAQPPVMGRLLRMPGVRFFDFTQADAYARRFPYLTAITMPMGAFDLGRNLPATPLHIIAPTAELVARDSLHPALSDLLIEAAKEVHGRSSLLQHAGEFPAPRAQDFPISDDAARYYKSGKSFLYRILPFWLASLADRLIVLIVPIVVVLIPGLRLVPALYAWRVKSRIYRWYGALIGIERGVMADTSPDERRALVRKLDSIEESVNGMKMPLAYADQFYVLREHIGFVRARLAAVREAGDETKDEAKQEAKQKAKDEARDDRQNEPNAAASSDTPQPERPDGRTR
;
A
#
# COMPACT_ATOMS: atom_id res chain seq x y z
N MET A 1 77.76 26.00 -37.06
CA MET A 1 77.81 25.08 -35.91
C MET A 1 76.44 25.07 -35.24
N LYS A 2 75.80 23.90 -35.15
CA LYS A 2 74.50 23.69 -34.50
C LYS A 2 74.73 23.50 -32.99
N SER A 3 74.04 24.28 -32.15
CA SER A 3 73.97 24.06 -30.71
C SER A 3 72.86 23.04 -30.38
N PRO A 4 73.12 21.96 -29.63
CA PRO A 4 72.09 21.02 -29.21
C PRO A 4 71.64 21.36 -27.78
N THR A 5 70.45 21.92 -27.61
CA THR A 5 69.73 21.82 -26.34
C THR A 5 68.30 21.40 -26.62
N GLY A 6 68.05 20.09 -26.50
CA GLY A 6 66.70 19.53 -26.51
C GLY A 6 65.99 19.86 -25.21
N ARG A 7 65.31 21.01 -25.15
CA ARG A 7 64.27 21.26 -24.14
C ARG A 7 62.92 20.90 -24.75
N LYS A 8 62.31 19.82 -24.28
CA LYS A 8 60.90 19.51 -24.57
C LYS A 8 60.02 20.66 -24.05
N PRO A 9 58.98 21.08 -24.78
CA PRO A 9 58.07 22.14 -24.32
C PRO A 9 57.29 21.67 -23.07
N PRO A 10 56.89 22.58 -22.17
CA PRO A 10 56.12 22.22 -20.99
C PRO A 10 54.73 21.69 -21.39
N PRO A 11 54.16 20.72 -20.66
CA PRO A 11 52.85 20.17 -20.98
C PRO A 11 51.77 21.25 -20.82
N ARG A 12 50.91 21.38 -21.84
CA ARG A 12 49.80 22.34 -21.85
C ARG A 12 48.78 21.98 -20.77
N LEU A 13 48.56 22.92 -19.85
CA LEU A 13 47.61 22.83 -18.75
C LEU A 13 46.17 22.99 -19.28
N VAL A 14 45.36 21.93 -19.19
CA VAL A 14 43.93 21.99 -19.54
C VAL A 14 43.10 21.33 -18.43
N ALA A 15 43.01 21.99 -17.27
CA ALA A 15 42.03 21.59 -16.26
C ALA A 15 40.64 22.10 -16.69
N ARG A 16 39.68 21.19 -16.90
CA ARG A 16 38.27 21.55 -17.18
C ARG A 16 37.47 21.50 -15.88
N PHE A 17 37.35 22.64 -15.22
CA PHE A 17 36.46 22.80 -14.09
C PHE A 17 35.01 22.82 -14.58
N VAL A 18 34.17 21.95 -14.02
CA VAL A 18 32.75 21.85 -14.36
C VAL A 18 31.97 22.07 -13.07
N ALA A 19 30.93 22.91 -13.12
CA ALA A 19 30.15 23.26 -11.94
C ALA A 19 29.54 22.01 -11.25
N ILE A 20 29.07 21.01 -12.03
CA ILE A 20 28.43 19.80 -11.50
C ILE A 20 28.77 18.58 -12.40
N SER A 21 29.23 17.49 -11.78
CA SER A 21 29.45 16.19 -12.45
C SER A 21 28.16 15.36 -12.41
N TRP A 22 27.42 15.32 -13.52
CA TRP A 22 26.14 14.59 -13.64
C TRP A 22 26.23 13.09 -13.35
N ARG A 23 27.37 12.44 -13.65
CA ARG A 23 27.59 11.02 -13.31
C ARG A 23 27.73 10.79 -11.81
N ASP A 24 28.42 11.69 -11.11
CA ASP A 24 28.58 11.58 -9.65
C ASP A 24 27.28 11.94 -8.92
N LEU A 25 26.46 12.82 -9.51
CA LEU A 25 25.10 13.10 -9.04
C LEU A 25 24.19 11.86 -9.18
N ALA A 26 24.15 11.23 -10.35
CA ALA A 26 23.30 10.06 -10.60
C ALA A 26 23.62 8.87 -9.69
N VAL A 27 24.91 8.58 -9.46
CA VAL A 27 25.34 7.48 -8.58
C VAL A 27 25.06 7.79 -7.10
N SER A 28 25.02 9.07 -6.71
CA SER A 28 24.65 9.47 -5.34
C SER A 28 23.14 9.41 -5.11
N PHE A 29 22.34 9.65 -6.15
CA PHE A 29 20.87 9.53 -6.10
C PHE A 29 20.36 8.09 -6.17
N GLY A 30 21.10 7.18 -6.81
CA GLY A 30 20.70 5.79 -7.02
C GLY A 30 20.30 5.03 -5.74
N PRO A 31 21.13 5.01 -4.68
CA PRO A 31 20.79 4.35 -3.41
C PRO A 31 19.57 4.95 -2.73
N ILE A 32 19.42 6.29 -2.78
CA ILE A 32 18.26 7.00 -2.21
C ILE A 32 17.00 6.59 -2.96
N LEU A 33 17.05 6.54 -4.29
CA LEU A 33 15.94 6.09 -5.12
C LEU A 33 15.54 4.64 -4.76
N LEU A 34 16.50 3.75 -4.59
CA LEU A 34 16.26 2.34 -4.26
C LEU A 34 15.59 2.19 -2.88
N VAL A 35 16.08 2.92 -1.88
CA VAL A 35 15.46 2.95 -0.54
C VAL A 35 14.07 3.56 -0.58
N SER A 36 13.86 4.62 -1.37
CA SER A 36 12.53 5.22 -1.56
C SER A 36 11.56 4.22 -2.17
N VAL A 37 11.97 3.48 -3.20
CA VAL A 37 11.14 2.44 -3.82
C VAL A 37 10.81 1.33 -2.82
N ALA A 38 11.79 0.88 -2.02
CA ALA A 38 11.56 -0.13 -0.98
C ALA A 38 10.60 0.37 0.12
N ALA A 39 10.71 1.62 0.55
CA ALA A 39 9.83 2.22 1.54
C ALA A 39 8.40 2.42 1.02
N ILE A 40 8.25 2.87 -0.24
CA ILE A 40 6.96 2.96 -0.91
C ILE A 40 6.32 1.58 -1.01
N TRP A 41 7.09 0.58 -1.44
CA TRP A 41 6.62 -0.81 -1.52
C TRP A 41 6.14 -1.33 -0.16
N LEU A 42 6.90 -1.07 0.91
CA LEU A 42 6.53 -1.48 2.26
C LEU A 42 5.29 -0.75 2.77
N ALA A 43 5.17 0.55 2.52
CA ALA A 43 4.02 1.33 2.95
C ALA A 43 2.72 0.95 2.22
N VAL A 44 2.80 0.71 0.89
CA VAL A 44 1.67 0.18 0.12
C VAL A 44 1.23 -1.19 0.64
N ARG A 45 2.16 -1.99 1.18
CA ARG A 45 1.85 -3.29 1.78
C ARG A 45 1.24 -3.20 3.19
N LEU A 46 1.56 -2.15 3.95
CA LEU A 46 1.14 -1.99 5.35
C LEU A 46 -0.11 -1.11 5.54
N ILE A 47 -0.40 -0.19 4.63
CA ILE A 47 -1.58 0.68 4.74
C ILE A 47 -2.76 0.03 4.00
N GLN A 48 -3.96 0.07 4.60
CA GLN A 48 -5.15 -0.56 4.03
C GLN A 48 -5.39 -0.11 2.57
N PRO A 49 -5.76 -1.03 1.66
CA PRO A 49 -6.04 -0.68 0.28
C PRO A 49 -7.15 0.38 0.22
N ALA A 50 -7.04 1.28 -0.75
CA ALA A 50 -8.05 2.33 -0.96
C ALA A 50 -9.46 1.71 -0.97
N PRO A 51 -10.48 2.39 -0.41
CA PRO A 51 -11.81 1.84 -0.29
C PRO A 51 -12.31 1.34 -1.64
N PRO A 52 -12.83 0.11 -1.72
CA PRO A 52 -13.35 -0.41 -2.97
C PRO A 52 -14.52 0.47 -3.42
N ASN A 53 -14.63 0.69 -4.72
CA ASN A 53 -15.70 1.49 -5.31
C ASN A 53 -16.94 0.64 -5.64
N THR A 54 -16.93 -0.64 -5.30
CA THR A 54 -18.02 -1.58 -5.58
C THR A 54 -18.31 -2.37 -4.31
N LEU A 55 -19.59 -2.52 -4.00
CA LEU A 55 -20.11 -3.30 -2.87
C LEU A 55 -21.22 -4.21 -3.38
N THR A 56 -21.32 -5.41 -2.84
CA THR A 56 -22.41 -6.35 -3.14
C THR A 56 -23.31 -6.52 -1.92
N MET A 57 -24.61 -6.29 -2.13
CA MET A 57 -25.64 -6.39 -1.09
C MET A 57 -26.65 -7.48 -1.41
N SER A 58 -26.85 -8.42 -0.50
CA SER A 58 -27.98 -9.37 -0.58
C SER A 58 -29.22 -8.75 0.07
N ALA A 59 -30.35 -8.77 -0.64
CA ALA A 59 -31.55 -8.03 -0.24
C ALA A 59 -32.76 -8.93 0.01
N GLY A 60 -33.58 -9.17 -1.00
CA GLY A 60 -34.79 -9.97 -0.90
C GLY A 60 -35.40 -10.14 -2.30
N PRO A 61 -36.59 -10.76 -2.41
CA PRO A 61 -37.26 -10.94 -3.69
C PRO A 61 -37.54 -9.58 -4.31
N LYS A 62 -37.54 -9.49 -5.65
CA LYS A 62 -37.85 -8.23 -6.34
C LYS A 62 -39.16 -7.63 -5.84
N GLY A 63 -39.10 -6.33 -5.51
CA GLY A 63 -40.25 -5.57 -5.00
C GLY A 63 -40.54 -5.72 -3.51
N SER A 64 -39.85 -6.62 -2.80
CA SER A 64 -39.90 -6.70 -1.33
C SER A 64 -39.42 -5.41 -0.67
N THR A 65 -39.67 -5.24 0.63
CA THR A 65 -39.21 -4.06 1.37
C THR A 65 -37.68 -3.99 1.39
N PHE A 66 -37.01 -5.14 1.55
CA PHE A 66 -35.54 -5.23 1.51
C PHE A 66 -34.99 -4.89 0.13
N TRP A 67 -35.57 -5.43 -0.94
CA TRP A 67 -35.18 -5.07 -2.31
C TRP A 67 -35.33 -3.56 -2.55
N ASN A 68 -36.49 -2.99 -2.21
CA ASN A 68 -36.75 -1.56 -2.42
C ASN A 68 -35.83 -0.66 -1.60
N ALA A 69 -35.47 -1.07 -0.37
CA ALA A 69 -34.49 -0.37 0.45
C ALA A 69 -33.08 -0.44 -0.18
N ALA A 70 -32.63 -1.63 -0.60
CA ALA A 70 -31.33 -1.82 -1.24
C ALA A 70 -31.20 -0.99 -2.54
N GLN A 71 -32.27 -0.88 -3.32
CA GLN A 71 -32.29 -0.03 -4.52
C GLN A 71 -32.16 1.48 -4.19
N LYS A 72 -32.71 1.94 -3.06
CA LYS A 72 -32.47 3.30 -2.58
C LYS A 72 -31.03 3.50 -2.13
N TYR A 73 -30.46 2.52 -1.41
CA TYR A 73 -29.04 2.54 -1.01
C TYR A 73 -28.15 2.66 -2.24
N LYS A 74 -28.44 1.90 -3.30
CA LYS A 74 -27.72 1.99 -4.58
C LYS A 74 -27.71 3.41 -5.15
N GLY A 75 -28.86 4.07 -5.17
CA GLY A 75 -28.96 5.46 -5.63
C GLY A 75 -28.21 6.47 -4.76
N ILE A 76 -28.21 6.27 -3.44
CA ILE A 76 -27.52 7.15 -2.48
C ILE A 76 -26.00 6.97 -2.57
N LEU A 77 -25.52 5.73 -2.59
CA LEU A 77 -24.09 5.40 -2.68
C LEU A 77 -23.47 5.87 -4.01
N ALA A 78 -24.24 5.83 -5.10
CA ALA A 78 -23.79 6.34 -6.40
C ALA A 78 -23.39 7.83 -6.37
N ARG A 79 -23.97 8.64 -5.47
CA ARG A 79 -23.59 10.04 -5.27
C ARG A 79 -22.12 10.20 -4.82
N ASN A 80 -21.55 9.15 -4.24
CA ASN A 80 -20.16 9.08 -3.78
C ASN A 80 -19.28 8.22 -4.70
N ASN A 81 -19.71 7.95 -5.95
CA ASN A 81 -19.03 7.06 -6.90
C ASN A 81 -18.84 5.63 -6.39
N ILE A 82 -19.75 5.15 -5.52
CA ILE A 82 -19.79 3.76 -5.06
C ILE A 82 -20.89 3.02 -5.82
N THR A 83 -20.53 1.92 -6.45
CA THR A 83 -21.44 1.02 -7.18
C THR A 83 -21.96 -0.05 -6.23
N LEU A 84 -23.26 -0.02 -5.91
CA LEU A 84 -23.91 -1.11 -5.18
C LEU A 84 -24.52 -2.12 -6.17
N VAL A 85 -24.02 -3.36 -6.13
CA VAL A 85 -24.62 -4.52 -6.78
C VAL A 85 -25.64 -5.13 -5.83
N VAL A 86 -26.91 -5.09 -6.19
CA VAL A 86 -28.00 -5.66 -5.37
C VAL A 86 -28.33 -7.05 -5.89
N LEU A 87 -28.19 -8.06 -5.03
CA LEU A 87 -28.53 -9.44 -5.32
C LEU A 87 -29.93 -9.78 -4.80
N GLU A 88 -30.71 -10.41 -5.66
CA GLU A 88 -32.00 -11.00 -5.29
C GLU A 88 -31.76 -12.21 -4.37
N SER A 89 -32.62 -12.37 -3.37
CA SER A 89 -32.61 -13.48 -2.43
C SER A 89 -34.04 -13.84 -2.02
N GLU A 90 -34.22 -14.96 -1.31
CA GLU A 90 -35.49 -15.36 -0.71
C GLU A 90 -35.79 -14.60 0.60
N GLY A 91 -34.83 -13.82 1.10
CA GLY A 91 -34.96 -13.01 2.31
C GLY A 91 -33.84 -13.26 3.33
N SER A 92 -34.16 -13.05 4.60
CA SER A 92 -33.17 -12.91 5.66
C SER A 92 -32.28 -14.15 5.90
N ALA A 93 -32.82 -15.38 5.78
CA ALA A 93 -32.03 -16.57 6.07
C ALA A 93 -31.00 -16.85 4.97
N GLN A 94 -31.38 -16.69 3.70
CA GLN A 94 -30.45 -16.79 2.59
C GLN A 94 -29.42 -15.64 2.60
N ASN A 95 -29.82 -14.45 3.04
CA ASN A 95 -28.89 -13.33 3.22
C ASN A 95 -27.81 -13.65 4.26
N LEU A 96 -28.22 -14.20 5.41
CA LEU A 96 -27.30 -14.61 6.46
C LEU A 96 -26.39 -15.74 5.99
N GLU A 97 -26.92 -16.73 5.27
CA GLU A 97 -26.13 -17.82 4.67
C GLU A 97 -25.04 -17.28 3.73
N ARG A 98 -25.41 -16.37 2.81
CA ARG A 98 -24.45 -15.73 1.89
C ARG A 98 -23.41 -14.86 2.60
N LEU A 99 -23.78 -14.18 3.69
CA LEU A 99 -22.82 -13.44 4.50
C LEU A 99 -21.90 -14.37 5.29
N SER A 100 -22.39 -15.53 5.70
CA SER A 100 -21.60 -16.49 6.49
C SER A 100 -20.60 -17.26 5.63
N ASP A 101 -20.91 -17.50 4.36
CA ASP A 101 -20.04 -18.21 3.42
C ASP A 101 -18.93 -17.28 2.89
N PRO A 102 -17.64 -17.50 3.21
CA PRO A 102 -16.54 -16.66 2.74
C PRO A 102 -16.35 -16.70 1.20
N SER A 103 -16.88 -17.72 0.53
CA SER A 103 -16.83 -17.85 -0.93
C SER A 103 -17.92 -17.05 -1.66
N ALA A 104 -18.99 -16.69 -0.94
CA ALA A 104 -20.05 -15.85 -1.46
C ALA A 104 -19.59 -14.39 -1.49
N HIS A 105 -19.67 -13.79 -2.69
CA HIS A 105 -19.25 -12.41 -2.94
C HIS A 105 -20.33 -11.42 -2.46
N VAL A 106 -20.60 -11.40 -1.16
CA VAL A 106 -21.56 -10.52 -0.50
C VAL A 106 -20.89 -9.82 0.67
N ASP A 107 -20.95 -8.49 0.69
CA ASP A 107 -20.29 -7.66 1.69
C ASP A 107 -21.24 -7.23 2.80
N VAL A 108 -22.51 -7.00 2.44
CA VAL A 108 -23.56 -6.50 3.34
C VAL A 108 -24.90 -7.15 3.01
N ALA A 109 -25.79 -7.29 3.99
CA ALA A 109 -27.16 -7.69 3.75
C ALA A 109 -28.12 -7.14 4.81
N PHE A 110 -29.41 -7.12 4.49
CA PHE A 110 -30.44 -6.98 5.50
C PHE A 110 -30.73 -8.35 6.12
N VAL A 111 -30.62 -8.45 7.44
CA VAL A 111 -30.89 -9.69 8.18
C VAL A 111 -31.88 -9.36 9.29
N GLN A 112 -32.96 -10.12 9.35
CA GLN A 112 -33.91 -10.02 10.46
C GLN A 112 -33.33 -10.65 11.73
N ASP A 113 -33.59 -10.05 12.88
CA ASP A 113 -33.23 -10.60 14.19
C ASP A 113 -33.97 -11.93 14.48
N GLY A 114 -33.38 -12.75 15.35
CA GLY A 114 -33.92 -14.03 15.78
C GLY A 114 -33.70 -15.17 14.78
N LEU A 115 -32.85 -14.98 13.77
CA LEU A 115 -32.47 -16.04 12.83
C LEU A 115 -31.25 -16.84 13.29
N ALA A 116 -30.30 -16.19 13.97
CA ALA A 116 -29.06 -16.80 14.37
C ALA A 116 -29.16 -17.38 15.79
N SER A 117 -29.30 -18.71 15.92
CA SER A 117 -29.14 -19.35 17.24
C SER A 117 -27.71 -19.17 17.81
N LYS A 118 -26.74 -19.05 16.89
CA LYS A 118 -25.37 -18.63 17.16
C LYS A 118 -24.92 -17.75 16.00
N VAL A 119 -24.38 -16.58 16.33
CA VAL A 119 -23.88 -15.62 15.35
C VAL A 119 -22.63 -16.20 14.69
N PRO A 120 -22.56 -16.25 13.35
CA PRO A 120 -21.35 -16.63 12.64
C PRO A 120 -20.20 -15.66 12.95
N ASP A 121 -18.99 -16.20 13.12
CA ASP A 121 -17.80 -15.38 13.33
C ASP A 121 -17.54 -14.49 12.10
N GLY A 122 -17.00 -13.29 12.32
CA GLY A 122 -16.65 -12.34 11.25
C GLY A 122 -17.83 -11.52 10.70
N LEU A 123 -18.99 -11.54 11.36
CA LEU A 123 -20.14 -10.68 11.04
C LEU A 123 -20.39 -9.64 12.12
N VAL A 124 -20.71 -8.43 11.68
CA VAL A 124 -20.97 -7.26 12.54
C VAL A 124 -22.20 -6.50 12.07
N SER A 125 -22.89 -5.87 13.01
CA SER A 125 -24.03 -5.00 12.74
C SER A 125 -23.57 -3.56 12.51
N LEU A 126 -24.10 -2.93 11.45
CA LEU A 126 -24.04 -1.47 11.25
C LEU A 126 -25.21 -0.76 11.94
N GLY A 127 -26.07 -1.52 12.61
CA GLY A 127 -27.25 -1.05 13.34
C GLY A 127 -28.55 -1.57 12.76
N SER A 128 -29.57 -1.57 13.60
CA SER A 128 -30.95 -1.86 13.21
C SER A 128 -31.49 -0.75 12.31
N VAL A 129 -32.26 -1.09 11.29
CA VAL A 129 -32.75 -0.16 10.27
C VAL A 129 -34.27 -0.08 10.16
N SER A 130 -35.03 -1.08 10.57
CA SER A 130 -36.51 -1.02 10.53
C SER A 130 -37.15 -2.19 11.26
N TYR A 131 -38.41 -2.04 11.67
CA TYR A 131 -39.25 -3.19 12.04
C TYR A 131 -39.68 -4.00 10.80
N VAL A 132 -39.75 -5.31 10.95
CA VAL A 132 -40.21 -6.26 9.93
C VAL A 132 -41.43 -7.02 10.47
N PRO A 133 -42.62 -6.40 10.53
CA PRO A 133 -43.79 -7.01 11.14
C PRO A 133 -44.23 -8.28 10.41
N LEU A 134 -44.62 -9.27 11.20
CA LEU A 134 -45.23 -10.50 10.68
C LEU A 134 -46.74 -10.26 10.49
N ALA A 135 -47.16 -10.13 9.23
CA ALA A 135 -48.55 -10.06 8.85
C ALA A 135 -49.11 -11.46 8.59
N VAL A 136 -50.11 -11.87 9.37
CA VAL A 136 -50.81 -13.15 9.15
C VAL A 136 -52.21 -12.85 8.63
N PHE A 137 -52.46 -13.23 7.39
CA PHE A 137 -53.76 -13.12 6.75
C PHE A 137 -54.44 -14.47 6.72
N TYR A 138 -55.74 -14.53 6.98
CA TYR A 138 -56.47 -15.80 6.97
C TYR A 138 -57.89 -15.63 6.45
N HIS A 139 -58.46 -16.73 5.97
CA HIS A 139 -59.84 -16.80 5.52
C HIS A 139 -60.65 -17.62 6.51
N ASN A 140 -61.36 -16.96 7.43
CA ASN A 140 -62.26 -17.63 8.37
C ASN A 140 -63.41 -16.68 8.78
N PRO A 141 -64.68 -17.15 8.79
CA PRO A 141 -65.79 -16.34 9.30
C PRO A 141 -65.58 -15.92 10.76
N VAL A 142 -64.98 -16.79 11.58
CA VAL A 142 -64.69 -16.56 12.99
C VAL A 142 -63.31 -15.93 13.16
N ALA A 143 -63.23 -14.92 14.02
CA ALA A 143 -61.95 -14.31 14.36
C ALA A 143 -61.09 -15.28 15.18
N LEU A 144 -59.87 -15.54 14.69
CA LEU A 144 -58.87 -16.32 15.43
C LEU A 144 -58.05 -15.38 16.31
N THR A 145 -57.76 -15.81 17.53
CA THR A 145 -57.05 -15.01 18.56
C THR A 145 -55.74 -15.66 19.02
N ARG A 146 -55.54 -16.95 18.74
CA ARG A 146 -54.32 -17.71 19.09
C ARG A 146 -53.80 -18.48 17.88
N LEU A 147 -52.47 -18.54 17.74
CA LEU A 147 -51.84 -19.28 16.65
C LEU A 147 -52.13 -20.78 16.69
N SER A 148 -52.34 -21.37 17.88
CA SER A 148 -52.72 -22.78 18.03
C SER A 148 -54.04 -23.11 17.31
N GLN A 149 -54.91 -22.13 17.05
CA GLN A 149 -56.18 -22.35 16.34
C GLN A 149 -55.99 -22.62 14.84
N PHE A 150 -54.77 -22.48 14.31
CA PHE A 150 -54.43 -22.88 12.95
C PHE A 150 -54.10 -24.38 12.84
N GLU A 151 -54.23 -25.14 13.92
CA GLU A 151 -54.00 -26.59 13.91
C GLU A 151 -54.89 -27.30 12.86
N GLY A 152 -54.28 -28.19 12.07
CA GLY A 152 -54.96 -28.93 11.00
C GLY A 152 -55.18 -28.14 9.70
N MET A 153 -54.84 -26.85 9.66
CA MET A 153 -55.04 -26.00 8.49
C MET A 153 -53.86 -26.04 7.50
N ARG A 154 -54.02 -25.41 6.32
CA ARG A 154 -52.98 -25.22 5.30
C ARG A 154 -52.41 -23.81 5.43
N LEU A 155 -51.17 -23.70 5.85
CA LEU A 155 -50.51 -22.43 6.14
C LEU A 155 -49.40 -22.18 5.14
N ALA A 156 -49.46 -21.07 4.40
CA ALA A 156 -48.28 -20.55 3.71
C ALA A 156 -47.39 -19.83 4.71
N ILE A 157 -46.19 -20.37 4.92
CA ILE A 157 -45.28 -19.87 5.96
C ILE A 157 -44.06 -19.14 5.38
N GLY A 158 -44.06 -18.78 4.10
CA GLY A 158 -42.90 -18.18 3.44
C GLY A 158 -42.00 -19.22 2.76
N ALA A 159 -41.22 -18.73 1.80
CA ALA A 159 -40.30 -19.52 0.99
C ALA A 159 -39.14 -20.04 1.86
N GLU A 160 -38.51 -21.12 1.39
CA GLU A 160 -37.25 -21.58 1.98
C GLU A 160 -36.18 -20.49 1.83
N GLY A 161 -35.40 -20.24 2.89
CA GLY A 161 -34.44 -19.13 2.92
C GLY A 161 -35.01 -17.76 3.32
N SER A 162 -36.33 -17.63 3.58
CA SER A 162 -36.93 -16.39 4.08
C SER A 162 -36.87 -16.26 5.62
N GLY A 163 -36.75 -15.04 6.13
CA GLY A 163 -36.91 -14.75 7.57
C GLY A 163 -38.35 -14.92 8.05
N THR A 164 -39.31 -14.65 7.18
CA THR A 164 -40.74 -14.98 7.39
C THR A 164 -40.93 -16.46 7.79
N ARG A 165 -40.29 -17.39 7.08
CA ARG A 165 -40.37 -18.83 7.38
C ARG A 165 -39.73 -19.21 8.70
N ALA A 166 -38.54 -18.69 8.96
CA ALA A 166 -37.84 -18.93 10.23
C ALA A 166 -38.71 -18.48 11.42
N LEU A 167 -39.26 -17.27 11.34
CA LEU A 167 -40.12 -16.73 12.38
C LEU A 167 -41.44 -17.50 12.52
N ALA A 168 -42.12 -17.80 11.41
CA ALA A 168 -43.37 -18.56 11.44
C ALA A 168 -43.19 -19.93 12.09
N LEU A 169 -42.11 -20.65 11.76
CA LEU A 169 -41.78 -21.95 12.38
C LEU A 169 -41.54 -21.83 13.89
N ALA A 170 -40.77 -20.84 14.34
CA ALA A 170 -40.48 -20.63 15.76
C ALA A 170 -41.76 -20.34 16.58
N LEU A 171 -42.65 -19.51 16.03
CA LEU A 171 -43.92 -19.16 16.66
C LEU A 171 -44.90 -20.33 16.67
N LEU A 172 -45.08 -21.02 15.53
CA LEU A 172 -45.97 -22.17 15.41
C LEU A 172 -45.54 -23.32 16.33
N LYS A 173 -44.23 -23.59 16.40
CA LYS A 173 -43.66 -24.59 17.32
C LYS A 173 -44.01 -24.30 18.77
N SER A 174 -43.97 -23.04 19.19
CA SER A 174 -44.35 -22.63 20.55
C SER A 174 -45.84 -22.81 20.87
N ASN A 175 -46.65 -23.06 19.84
CA ASN A 175 -48.08 -23.34 19.92
C ASN A 175 -48.41 -24.82 19.59
N GLY A 176 -47.41 -25.70 19.54
CA GLY A 176 -47.61 -27.14 19.26
C GLY A 176 -47.79 -27.49 17.78
N ILE A 177 -47.56 -26.56 16.86
CA ILE A 177 -47.64 -26.80 15.42
C ILE A 177 -46.23 -26.93 14.85
N GLU A 178 -45.86 -28.14 14.44
CA GLU A 178 -44.54 -28.45 13.88
C GLU A 178 -44.65 -29.13 12.49
N PRO A 179 -43.59 -29.08 11.67
CA PRO A 179 -43.54 -29.84 10.41
C PRO A 179 -43.78 -31.34 10.63
N GLY A 180 -44.56 -31.96 9.74
CA GLY A 180 -44.91 -33.38 9.83
C GLY A 180 -46.15 -33.69 10.69
N GLY A 181 -46.75 -32.69 11.34
CA GLY A 181 -48.03 -32.81 12.06
C GLY A 181 -49.27 -32.72 11.16
N ALA A 182 -50.43 -32.54 11.79
CA ALA A 182 -51.72 -32.42 11.10
C ALA A 182 -51.83 -31.15 10.22
N THR A 183 -51.15 -30.08 10.60
CA THR A 183 -51.12 -28.80 9.88
C THR A 183 -50.18 -28.88 8.67
N LYS A 184 -50.66 -28.50 7.48
CA LYS A 184 -49.82 -28.46 6.27
C LYS A 184 -49.08 -27.14 6.16
N LEU A 185 -47.76 -27.17 6.30
CA LEU A 185 -46.89 -26.00 6.19
C LEU A 185 -46.30 -25.90 4.78
N LEU A 186 -46.70 -24.88 4.03
CA LEU A 186 -46.38 -24.73 2.61
C LEU A 186 -45.33 -23.63 2.39
N PRO A 187 -44.34 -23.84 1.50
CA PRO A 187 -43.27 -22.88 1.22
C PRO A 187 -43.72 -21.80 0.21
N LEU A 188 -44.90 -21.22 0.41
CA LEU A 188 -45.43 -20.15 -0.44
C LEU A 188 -45.13 -18.78 0.20
N SER A 189 -44.72 -17.81 -0.60
CA SER A 189 -44.42 -16.43 -0.17
C SER A 189 -45.14 -15.41 -1.05
N GLY A 190 -45.10 -14.14 -0.63
CA GLY A 190 -45.49 -12.98 -1.44
C GLY A 190 -46.79 -13.15 -2.22
N ASP A 191 -46.71 -12.94 -3.54
CA ASP A 191 -47.84 -13.03 -4.46
C ASP A 191 -48.43 -14.43 -4.57
N ASP A 192 -47.61 -15.48 -4.50
CA ASP A 192 -48.08 -16.87 -4.59
C ASP A 192 -48.93 -17.25 -3.39
N ALA A 193 -48.49 -16.89 -2.19
CA ALA A 193 -49.27 -17.08 -0.96
C ALA A 193 -50.57 -16.26 -1.01
N ALA A 194 -50.52 -15.00 -1.47
CA ALA A 194 -51.71 -14.16 -1.59
C ALA A 194 -52.73 -14.74 -2.58
N ARG A 195 -52.29 -15.18 -3.77
CA ARG A 195 -53.17 -15.85 -4.75
C ARG A 195 -53.77 -17.14 -4.21
N ALA A 196 -52.97 -17.96 -3.54
CA ALA A 196 -53.44 -19.21 -2.95
C ALA A 196 -54.49 -18.96 -1.84
N LEU A 197 -54.29 -17.92 -1.02
CA LEU A 197 -55.23 -17.54 0.03
C LEU A 197 -56.57 -17.07 -0.54
N VAL A 198 -56.53 -16.18 -1.54
CA VAL A 198 -57.74 -15.69 -2.21
C VAL A 198 -58.49 -16.80 -2.93
N ALA A 199 -57.76 -17.78 -3.50
CA ALA A 199 -58.34 -18.94 -4.16
C ALA A 199 -58.82 -20.05 -3.19
N GLY A 200 -58.70 -19.87 -1.87
CA GLY A 200 -59.06 -20.89 -0.88
C GLY A 200 -58.19 -22.16 -0.94
N LYS A 201 -57.01 -22.09 -1.57
CA LYS A 201 -56.04 -23.21 -1.64
C LYS A 201 -55.21 -23.34 -0.36
N ILE A 202 -55.17 -22.29 0.44
CA ILE A 202 -54.60 -22.24 1.78
C ILE A 202 -55.56 -21.47 2.69
N ASP A 203 -55.42 -21.68 3.99
CA ASP A 203 -56.32 -21.13 5.00
C ASP A 203 -55.71 -19.89 5.68
N ALA A 204 -54.37 -19.81 5.74
CA ALA A 204 -53.64 -18.62 6.17
C ALA A 204 -52.31 -18.42 5.43
N ALA A 205 -51.87 -17.17 5.35
CA ALA A 205 -50.59 -16.75 4.80
C ALA A 205 -49.84 -15.85 5.78
N PHE A 206 -48.62 -16.25 6.10
CA PHE A 206 -47.65 -15.52 6.90
C PHE A 206 -46.75 -14.75 5.94
N LEU A 207 -46.70 -13.42 6.08
CA LEU A 207 -45.97 -12.52 5.19
C LEU A 207 -45.21 -11.49 6.02
N ALA A 208 -43.94 -11.26 5.70
CA ALA A 208 -43.18 -10.14 6.24
C ALA A 208 -42.47 -9.36 5.13
N GLY A 209 -42.00 -8.15 5.47
CA GLY A 209 -41.43 -7.21 4.50
C GLY A 209 -40.14 -7.68 3.84
N ASP A 210 -39.45 -8.67 4.42
CA ASP A 210 -38.20 -9.24 3.90
C ASP A 210 -38.42 -10.05 2.61
N SER A 211 -39.57 -10.74 2.50
CA SER A 211 -39.88 -11.64 1.38
C SER A 211 -41.19 -11.35 0.66
N ALA A 212 -41.98 -10.34 1.09
CA ALA A 212 -43.23 -9.95 0.45
C ALA A 212 -43.26 -8.47 0.06
N GLN A 213 -43.99 -8.16 -1.02
CA GLN A 213 -44.09 -6.79 -1.53
C GLN A 213 -45.20 -6.01 -0.80
N PRO A 214 -45.00 -4.71 -0.46
CA PRO A 214 -46.03 -3.89 0.17
C PRO A 214 -47.38 -3.84 -0.58
N PRO A 215 -47.44 -3.79 -1.93
CA PRO A 215 -48.71 -3.82 -2.66
C PRO A 215 -49.53 -5.11 -2.44
N VAL A 216 -48.87 -6.23 -2.15
CA VAL A 216 -49.52 -7.51 -1.86
C VAL A 216 -50.24 -7.44 -0.51
N MET A 217 -49.54 -6.99 0.52
CA MET A 217 -50.11 -6.78 1.86
C MET A 217 -51.30 -5.81 1.81
N GLY A 218 -51.14 -4.67 1.12
CA GLY A 218 -52.21 -3.69 0.95
C GLY A 218 -53.44 -4.23 0.21
N ARG A 219 -53.27 -5.17 -0.71
CA ARG A 219 -54.39 -5.84 -1.40
C ARG A 219 -55.13 -6.79 -0.47
N LEU A 220 -54.42 -7.61 0.30
CA LEU A 220 -55.02 -8.56 1.24
C LEU A 220 -55.79 -7.86 2.37
N LEU A 221 -55.27 -6.73 2.87
CA LEU A 221 -55.95 -5.90 3.88
C LEU A 221 -57.33 -5.38 3.42
N ARG A 222 -57.54 -5.23 2.11
CA ARG A 222 -58.79 -4.72 1.52
C ARG A 222 -59.67 -5.83 0.94
N MET A 223 -59.21 -7.08 1.00
CA MET A 223 -59.91 -8.20 0.37
C MET A 223 -61.09 -8.66 1.23
N PRO A 224 -62.33 -8.69 0.71
CA PRO A 224 -63.47 -9.22 1.44
C PRO A 224 -63.25 -10.67 1.87
N GLY A 225 -63.63 -11.00 3.10
CA GLY A 225 -63.48 -12.35 3.66
C GLY A 225 -62.05 -12.72 4.10
N VAL A 226 -61.05 -11.88 3.83
CA VAL A 226 -59.70 -12.03 4.39
C VAL A 226 -59.59 -11.17 5.64
N ARG A 227 -59.12 -11.77 6.73
CA ARG A 227 -58.88 -11.09 8.01
C ARG A 227 -57.39 -10.95 8.25
N PHE A 228 -57.01 -9.88 8.93
CA PHE A 228 -55.69 -9.73 9.53
C PHE A 228 -55.72 -10.33 10.94
N PHE A 229 -54.75 -11.17 11.28
CA PHE A 229 -54.63 -11.78 12.60
C PHE A 229 -54.15 -10.76 13.63
N ASP A 230 -54.94 -10.56 14.66
CA ASP A 230 -54.59 -9.74 15.81
C ASP A 230 -53.81 -10.59 16.82
N PHE A 231 -52.54 -10.24 17.06
CA PHE A 231 -51.71 -10.93 18.05
C PHE A 231 -52.11 -10.50 19.46
N THR A 232 -53.24 -10.99 19.96
CA THR A 232 -53.73 -10.69 21.33
C THR A 232 -52.72 -11.04 22.43
N GLN A 233 -51.75 -11.92 22.12
CA GLN A 233 -50.65 -12.32 22.99
C GLN A 233 -49.31 -11.68 22.60
N ALA A 234 -49.30 -10.55 21.89
CA ALA A 234 -48.09 -9.91 21.37
C ALA A 234 -47.03 -9.65 22.46
N ASP A 235 -47.44 -9.12 23.62
CA ASP A 235 -46.53 -8.89 24.74
C ASP A 235 -45.92 -10.18 25.30
N ALA A 236 -46.69 -11.27 25.30
CA ALA A 236 -46.18 -12.57 25.76
C ALA A 236 -45.13 -13.11 24.78
N TYR A 237 -45.33 -12.95 23.47
CA TYR A 237 -44.32 -13.28 22.47
C TYR A 237 -43.08 -12.42 22.61
N ALA A 238 -43.21 -11.10 22.75
CA ALA A 238 -42.08 -10.18 22.92
C ALA A 238 -41.25 -10.49 24.18
N ARG A 239 -41.88 -10.95 25.27
CA ARG A 239 -41.17 -11.39 26.48
C ARG A 239 -40.48 -12.73 26.33
N ARG A 240 -41.02 -13.64 25.52
CA ARG A 240 -40.46 -14.98 25.29
C ARG A 240 -39.37 -14.97 24.23
N PHE A 241 -39.47 -14.09 23.25
CA PHE A 241 -38.56 -13.93 22.12
C PHE A 241 -37.98 -12.51 22.17
N PRO A 242 -36.79 -12.31 22.77
CA PRO A 242 -36.23 -10.97 23.03
C PRO A 242 -36.01 -10.11 21.77
N TYR A 243 -35.90 -10.75 20.61
CA TYR A 243 -35.78 -10.08 19.32
C TYR A 243 -37.12 -9.55 18.77
N LEU A 244 -38.26 -9.89 19.38
CA LEU A 244 -39.57 -9.42 18.95
C LEU A 244 -40.01 -8.19 19.74
N THR A 245 -40.52 -7.21 19.00
CA THR A 245 -41.21 -6.04 19.55
C THR A 245 -42.71 -6.18 19.32
N ALA A 246 -43.50 -5.94 20.36
CA ALA A 246 -44.95 -5.80 20.25
C ALA A 246 -45.28 -4.38 19.78
N ILE A 247 -46.03 -4.26 18.69
CA ILE A 247 -46.45 -3.00 18.09
C ILE A 247 -47.96 -2.96 18.04
N THR A 248 -48.54 -1.90 18.59
CA THR A 248 -49.98 -1.62 18.47
C THR A 248 -50.21 -0.64 17.34
N MET A 249 -50.87 -1.13 16.29
CA MET A 249 -51.31 -0.30 15.18
C MET A 249 -52.63 0.36 15.54
N PRO A 250 -52.72 1.71 15.49
CA PRO A 250 -53.94 2.42 15.85
C PRO A 250 -55.06 2.20 14.82
N MET A 251 -56.30 2.41 15.26
CA MET A 251 -57.44 2.45 14.35
C MET A 251 -57.24 3.50 13.25
N GLY A 252 -57.67 3.20 12.03
CA GLY A 252 -57.52 4.10 10.87
C GLY A 252 -56.10 4.17 10.27
N ALA A 253 -55.12 3.42 10.78
CA ALA A 253 -53.74 3.45 10.31
C ALA A 253 -53.55 3.11 8.81
N PHE A 254 -54.41 2.28 8.23
CA PHE A 254 -54.36 1.92 6.80
C PHE A 254 -55.18 2.87 5.92
N ASP A 255 -56.33 3.32 6.42
CA ASP A 255 -57.23 4.24 5.74
C ASP A 255 -58.05 4.99 6.78
N LEU A 256 -57.76 6.29 6.98
CA LEU A 256 -58.44 7.14 7.95
C LEU A 256 -59.91 7.37 7.56
N GLY A 257 -60.21 7.49 6.27
CA GLY A 257 -61.56 7.78 5.79
C GLY A 257 -62.51 6.59 5.96
N ARG A 258 -61.99 5.37 5.81
CA ARG A 258 -62.71 4.11 6.06
C ARG A 258 -62.53 3.57 7.47
N ASN A 259 -61.72 4.25 8.29
CA ASN A 259 -61.28 3.80 9.60
C ASN A 259 -60.79 2.34 9.58
N LEU A 260 -59.82 2.04 8.73
CA LEU A 260 -59.18 0.72 8.65
C LEU A 260 -57.79 0.79 9.28
N PRO A 261 -57.42 -0.12 10.21
CA PRO A 261 -58.30 -1.10 10.83
C PRO A 261 -59.34 -0.42 11.73
N ALA A 262 -60.52 -1.04 11.90
CA ALA A 262 -61.63 -0.46 12.68
C ALA A 262 -61.35 -0.44 14.19
N THR A 263 -60.52 -1.37 14.64
CA THR A 263 -59.99 -1.47 16.00
C THR A 263 -58.47 -1.48 15.93
N PRO A 264 -57.78 -1.12 17.03
CA PRO A 264 -56.34 -1.32 17.12
C PRO A 264 -55.97 -2.78 16.81
N LEU A 265 -54.85 -2.99 16.12
CA LEU A 265 -54.30 -4.32 15.83
C LEU A 265 -52.95 -4.48 16.52
N HIS A 266 -52.76 -5.59 17.21
CA HIS A 266 -51.49 -5.96 17.82
C HIS A 266 -50.70 -6.82 16.84
N ILE A 267 -49.44 -6.44 16.65
CA ILE A 267 -48.53 -7.08 15.70
C ILE A 267 -47.23 -7.36 16.42
N ILE A 268 -46.57 -8.45 16.06
CA ILE A 268 -45.21 -8.74 16.48
C ILE A 268 -44.26 -8.46 15.32
N ALA A 269 -43.14 -7.81 15.62
CA ALA A 269 -42.14 -7.45 14.63
C ALA A 269 -40.74 -7.69 15.19
N PRO A 270 -39.93 -8.56 14.56
CA PRO A 270 -38.49 -8.46 14.71
C PRO A 270 -37.97 -7.16 14.08
N THR A 271 -36.71 -6.84 14.38
CA THR A 271 -35.99 -5.77 13.69
C THR A 271 -35.20 -6.33 12.52
N ALA A 272 -34.97 -5.53 11.49
CA ALA A 272 -33.95 -5.77 10.49
C ALA A 272 -32.67 -5.05 10.90
N GLU A 273 -31.55 -5.76 10.88
CA GLU A 273 -30.20 -5.23 11.00
C GLU A 273 -29.53 -5.14 9.62
N LEU A 274 -28.70 -4.11 9.46
CA LEU A 274 -27.77 -4.01 8.35
C LEU A 274 -26.47 -4.71 8.75
N VAL A 275 -26.32 -5.96 8.35
CA VAL A 275 -25.19 -6.82 8.73
C VAL A 275 -24.12 -6.77 7.64
N ALA A 276 -22.88 -6.60 8.05
CA ALA A 276 -21.71 -6.60 7.18
C ALA A 276 -20.65 -7.60 7.68
N ARG A 277 -19.70 -7.95 6.81
CA ARG A 277 -18.47 -8.62 7.25
C ARG A 277 -17.60 -7.66 8.05
N ASP A 278 -16.87 -8.17 9.03
CA ASP A 278 -15.92 -7.40 9.84
C ASP A 278 -14.75 -6.81 9.03
N SER A 279 -14.46 -7.39 7.87
CA SER A 279 -13.49 -6.91 6.88
C SER A 279 -14.00 -5.74 6.03
N LEU A 280 -15.24 -5.27 6.22
CA LEU A 280 -15.77 -4.12 5.51
C LEU A 280 -14.94 -2.86 5.80
N HIS A 281 -14.53 -2.16 4.74
CA HIS A 281 -13.73 -0.94 4.89
C HIS A 281 -14.50 0.16 5.67
N PRO A 282 -13.88 0.84 6.66
CA PRO A 282 -14.53 1.84 7.53
C PRO A 282 -15.29 2.94 6.78
N ALA A 283 -14.72 3.44 5.69
CA ALA A 283 -15.33 4.46 4.84
C ALA A 283 -16.66 4.01 4.20
N LEU A 284 -16.80 2.72 3.88
CA LEU A 284 -18.05 2.17 3.33
C LEU A 284 -19.09 1.96 4.44
N SER A 285 -18.66 1.61 5.65
CA SER A 285 -19.52 1.56 6.84
C SER A 285 -20.20 2.92 7.09
N ASP A 286 -19.43 4.02 7.13
CA ASP A 286 -19.98 5.38 7.33
C ASP A 286 -21.02 5.75 6.25
N LEU A 287 -20.77 5.39 4.98
CA LEU A 287 -21.68 5.65 3.86
C LEU A 287 -22.95 4.80 3.91
N LEU A 288 -22.84 3.54 4.33
CA LEU A 288 -23.98 2.65 4.51
C LEU A 288 -24.89 3.11 5.64
N ILE A 289 -24.33 3.59 6.76
CA ILE A 289 -25.11 4.14 7.87
C ILE A 289 -25.76 5.47 7.47
N GLU A 290 -25.10 6.29 6.66
CA GLU A 290 -25.70 7.51 6.10
C GLU A 290 -26.87 7.20 5.16
N ALA A 291 -26.69 6.21 4.26
CA ALA A 291 -27.78 5.71 3.43
C ALA A 291 -28.93 5.16 4.30
N ALA A 292 -28.61 4.46 5.38
CA ALA A 292 -29.59 3.97 6.34
C ALA A 292 -30.39 5.12 6.98
N LYS A 293 -29.73 6.20 7.41
CA LYS A 293 -30.40 7.41 7.92
C LYS A 293 -31.34 8.04 6.90
N GLU A 294 -30.94 8.16 5.63
CA GLU A 294 -31.79 8.75 4.59
C GLU A 294 -33.01 7.88 4.26
N VAL A 295 -32.83 6.56 4.20
CA VAL A 295 -33.89 5.61 3.82
C VAL A 295 -34.83 5.30 4.98
N HIS A 296 -34.31 5.16 6.19
CA HIS A 296 -35.03 4.67 7.36
C HIS A 296 -35.26 5.71 8.46
N GLY A 297 -34.70 6.92 8.35
CA GLY A 297 -34.85 7.97 9.38
C GLY A 297 -36.20 8.68 9.40
N ARG A 298 -37.06 8.46 8.40
CA ARG A 298 -38.39 9.08 8.33
C ARG A 298 -39.40 8.31 9.16
N SER A 299 -40.43 9.02 9.63
CA SER A 299 -41.59 8.41 10.28
C SER A 299 -42.34 7.49 9.32
N SER A 300 -42.85 6.38 9.82
CA SER A 300 -43.76 5.47 9.10
C SER A 300 -44.89 5.02 10.03
N LEU A 301 -45.78 4.15 9.55
CA LEU A 301 -46.83 3.56 10.40
C LEU A 301 -46.28 2.70 11.55
N LEU A 302 -45.02 2.26 11.46
CA LEU A 302 -44.41 1.33 12.40
C LEU A 302 -43.35 1.96 13.29
N GLN A 303 -42.86 3.16 12.96
CA GLN A 303 -41.71 3.77 13.62
C GLN A 303 -41.80 5.29 13.63
N HIS A 304 -41.19 5.90 14.64
CA HIS A 304 -41.06 7.34 14.77
C HIS A 304 -39.92 7.90 13.90
N ALA A 305 -39.98 9.20 13.62
CA ALA A 305 -38.87 9.88 12.96
C ALA A 305 -37.61 9.82 13.84
N GLY A 306 -36.47 9.47 13.24
CA GLY A 306 -35.18 9.33 13.93
C GLY A 306 -35.05 8.07 14.79
N GLU A 307 -36.01 7.15 14.78
CA GLU A 307 -35.93 5.89 15.52
C GLU A 307 -34.89 4.93 14.92
N PHE A 308 -34.75 4.96 13.59
CA PHE A 308 -33.77 4.17 12.85
C PHE A 308 -32.91 5.04 11.91
N PRO A 309 -31.69 4.62 11.57
CA PRO A 309 -31.00 3.46 12.10
C PRO A 309 -30.52 3.69 13.54
N ALA A 310 -30.37 2.62 14.32
CA ALA A 310 -30.01 2.67 15.73
C ALA A 310 -28.89 1.67 16.08
N PRO A 311 -27.98 1.99 17.03
CA PRO A 311 -26.90 1.11 17.48
C PRO A 311 -27.41 0.02 18.44
N ARG A 312 -28.48 -0.70 18.07
CA ARG A 312 -28.98 -1.83 18.85
C ARG A 312 -28.27 -3.10 18.36
N ALA A 313 -27.62 -3.80 19.28
CA ALA A 313 -27.09 -5.14 19.06
C ALA A 313 -28.12 -6.13 19.61
N GLN A 314 -28.76 -6.92 18.75
CA GLN A 314 -29.59 -8.05 19.21
C GLN A 314 -28.84 -9.34 18.96
N ASP A 315 -28.75 -9.74 17.69
CA ASP A 315 -28.03 -10.95 17.30
C ASP A 315 -26.55 -10.60 17.10
N PHE A 316 -26.22 -9.59 16.30
CA PHE A 316 -24.84 -9.31 15.88
C PHE A 316 -24.17 -8.23 16.74
N PRO A 317 -22.86 -8.35 17.03
CA PRO A 317 -22.13 -7.28 17.70
C PRO A 317 -22.08 -6.04 16.79
N ILE A 318 -22.28 -4.86 17.37
CA ILE A 318 -22.13 -3.59 16.63
C ILE A 318 -20.67 -3.42 16.22
N SER A 319 -20.41 -3.07 14.95
CA SER A 319 -19.05 -2.82 14.48
C SER A 319 -18.43 -1.61 15.18
N ASP A 320 -17.11 -1.61 15.36
CA ASP A 320 -16.39 -0.48 15.96
C ASP A 320 -16.63 0.82 15.19
N ASP A 321 -16.74 0.73 13.86
CA ASP A 321 -17.06 1.85 12.98
C ASP A 321 -18.46 2.39 13.20
N ALA A 322 -19.46 1.49 13.31
CA ALA A 322 -20.82 1.88 13.61
C ALA A 322 -20.91 2.52 15.00
N ALA A 323 -20.29 1.91 16.02
CA ALA A 323 -20.22 2.46 17.37
C ALA A 323 -19.60 3.86 17.40
N ARG A 324 -18.50 4.07 16.65
CA ARG A 324 -17.88 5.39 16.46
C ARG A 324 -18.87 6.36 15.80
N TYR A 325 -19.49 5.95 14.71
CA TYR A 325 -20.39 6.79 13.92
C TYR A 325 -21.61 7.26 14.73
N TYR A 326 -22.25 6.38 15.51
CA TYR A 326 -23.39 6.77 16.34
C TYR A 326 -23.00 7.70 17.50
N LYS A 327 -21.78 7.57 18.05
CA LYS A 327 -21.29 8.46 19.14
C LYS A 327 -20.83 9.83 18.65
N SER A 328 -20.13 9.87 17.51
CA SER A 328 -19.35 11.03 17.09
C SER A 328 -19.65 11.53 15.67
N GLY A 329 -20.47 10.80 14.90
CA GLY A 329 -20.72 11.06 13.49
C GLY A 329 -19.57 10.63 12.59
N LYS A 330 -19.48 11.23 11.40
CA LYS A 330 -18.40 10.97 10.43
C LYS A 330 -17.03 11.28 11.05
N SER A 331 -16.00 10.51 10.70
CA SER A 331 -14.62 10.82 11.08
C SER A 331 -14.22 12.23 10.59
N PHE A 332 -13.34 12.90 11.32
CA PHE A 332 -12.96 14.31 11.10
C PHE A 332 -12.62 14.64 9.64
N LEU A 333 -11.93 13.72 8.95
CA LEU A 333 -11.56 13.87 7.54
C LEU A 333 -12.78 13.87 6.60
N TYR A 334 -13.74 12.97 6.81
CA TYR A 334 -14.98 12.87 6.01
C TYR A 334 -16.04 13.92 6.39
N ARG A 335 -15.85 14.66 7.49
CA ARG A 335 -16.68 15.80 7.87
C ARG A 335 -16.32 17.07 7.11
N ILE A 336 -15.04 17.24 6.76
CA ILE A 336 -14.53 18.47 6.14
C ILE A 336 -14.30 18.28 4.63
N LEU A 337 -13.97 17.06 4.18
CA LEU A 337 -13.66 16.76 2.79
C LEU A 337 -14.77 15.91 2.16
N PRO A 338 -15.23 16.21 0.92
CA PRO A 338 -16.07 15.31 0.14
C PRO A 338 -15.43 13.92 0.03
N PHE A 339 -16.24 12.85 -0.03
CA PHE A 339 -15.73 11.47 -0.06
C PHE A 339 -14.65 11.23 -1.11
N TRP A 340 -14.80 11.81 -2.32
CA TRP A 340 -13.77 11.71 -3.36
C TRP A 340 -12.43 12.34 -2.94
N LEU A 341 -12.46 13.45 -2.22
CA LEU A 341 -11.25 14.13 -1.78
C LEU A 341 -10.60 13.41 -0.58
N ALA A 342 -11.40 12.81 0.31
CA ALA A 342 -10.91 11.93 1.37
C ALA A 342 -10.34 10.62 0.80
N SER A 343 -11.00 10.00 -0.18
CA SER A 343 -10.50 8.81 -0.89
C SER A 343 -9.24 9.12 -1.71
N LEU A 344 -9.17 10.30 -2.34
CA LEU A 344 -7.96 10.76 -3.02
C LEU A 344 -6.84 11.07 -2.03
N ALA A 345 -7.15 11.67 -0.87
CA ALA A 345 -6.19 11.93 0.18
C ALA A 345 -5.65 10.63 0.79
N ASP A 346 -6.48 9.62 1.05
CA ASP A 346 -6.00 8.29 1.49
C ASP A 346 -5.03 7.71 0.46
N ARG A 347 -5.38 7.78 -0.84
CA ARG A 347 -4.49 7.33 -1.93
C ARG A 347 -3.19 8.14 -2.02
N LEU A 348 -3.24 9.46 -1.80
CA LEU A 348 -2.08 10.35 -1.87
C LEU A 348 -1.21 10.25 -0.62
N ILE A 349 -1.78 10.14 0.57
CA ILE A 349 -1.05 10.10 1.86
C ILE A 349 -0.24 8.81 1.95
N VAL A 350 -0.82 7.66 1.55
CA VAL A 350 -0.11 6.38 1.42
C VAL A 350 1.12 6.50 0.53
N LEU A 351 1.05 7.34 -0.51
CA LEU A 351 2.15 7.56 -1.44
C LEU A 351 3.15 8.61 -0.91
N ILE A 352 2.65 9.73 -0.38
CA ILE A 352 3.44 10.90 -0.01
C ILE A 352 4.18 10.69 1.30
N VAL A 353 3.57 10.09 2.32
CA VAL A 353 4.20 9.91 3.63
C VAL A 353 5.52 9.12 3.52
N PRO A 354 5.57 7.96 2.85
CA PRO A 354 6.82 7.22 2.66
C PRO A 354 7.84 7.99 1.83
N ILE A 355 7.40 8.68 0.77
CA ILE A 355 8.28 9.54 -0.04
C ILE A 355 8.91 10.60 0.85
N VAL A 356 8.14 11.31 1.67
CA VAL A 356 8.64 12.37 2.55
C VAL A 356 9.58 11.80 3.63
N VAL A 357 9.25 10.65 4.23
CA VAL A 357 10.07 9.98 5.24
C VAL A 357 11.44 9.57 4.69
N VAL A 358 11.55 9.18 3.43
CA VAL A 358 12.85 8.85 2.80
C VAL A 358 13.54 10.08 2.22
N LEU A 359 12.78 11.01 1.62
CA LEU A 359 13.32 12.18 0.96
C LEU A 359 14.00 13.13 1.95
N ILE A 360 13.43 13.36 3.13
CA ILE A 360 14.01 14.25 4.16
C ILE A 360 15.43 13.83 4.58
N PRO A 361 15.67 12.59 5.04
CA PRO A 361 17.02 12.13 5.36
C PRO A 361 17.88 11.95 4.11
N GLY A 362 17.32 11.51 2.98
CA GLY A 362 18.02 11.37 1.72
C GLY A 362 18.65 12.69 1.25
N LEU A 363 17.88 13.78 1.28
CA LEU A 363 18.36 15.13 0.94
C LEU A 363 19.50 15.60 1.84
N ARG A 364 19.54 15.18 3.11
CA ARG A 364 20.68 15.44 4.00
C ARG A 364 21.92 14.61 3.67
N LEU A 365 21.75 13.43 3.09
CA LEU A 365 22.85 12.53 2.77
C LEU A 365 23.52 12.84 1.42
N VAL A 366 22.80 13.47 0.48
CA VAL A 366 23.32 13.82 -0.86
C VAL A 366 24.61 14.65 -0.80
N PRO A 367 24.72 15.74 -0.01
CA PRO A 367 25.96 16.52 0.06
C PRO A 367 27.14 15.70 0.59
N ALA A 368 26.90 14.85 1.60
CA ALA A 368 27.93 14.02 2.22
C ALA A 368 28.43 12.92 1.27
N LEU A 369 27.53 12.23 0.57
CA LEU A 369 27.88 11.21 -0.42
C LEU A 369 28.60 11.82 -1.62
N TYR A 370 28.15 12.98 -2.09
CA TYR A 370 28.80 13.71 -3.17
C TYR A 370 30.23 14.12 -2.78
N ALA A 371 30.42 14.69 -1.58
CA ALA A 371 31.73 15.05 -1.06
C ALA A 371 32.65 13.84 -0.91
N TRP A 372 32.15 12.75 -0.33
CA TRP A 372 32.89 11.51 -0.15
C TRP A 372 33.34 10.92 -1.49
N ARG A 373 32.47 10.91 -2.50
CA ARG A 373 32.79 10.41 -3.86
C ARG A 373 33.91 11.22 -4.50
N VAL A 374 33.80 12.55 -4.47
CA VAL A 374 34.81 13.45 -5.05
C VAL A 374 36.14 13.29 -4.32
N LYS A 375 36.15 13.27 -2.98
CA LYS A 375 37.35 13.05 -2.17
C LYS A 375 37.97 11.67 -2.40
N SER A 376 37.18 10.61 -2.54
CA SER A 376 37.68 9.25 -2.78
C SER A 376 38.46 9.14 -4.09
N ARG A 377 38.09 9.91 -5.13
CA ARG A 377 38.86 9.97 -6.38
C ARG A 377 40.22 10.61 -6.17
N ILE A 378 40.31 11.67 -5.34
CA ILE A 378 41.56 12.33 -4.95
C ILE A 378 42.42 11.35 -4.13
N TYR A 379 41.85 10.72 -3.10
CA TYR A 379 42.57 9.79 -2.23
C TYR A 379 43.11 8.56 -2.96
N ARG A 380 42.41 8.05 -3.98
CA ARG A 380 42.93 6.94 -4.80
C ARG A 380 44.26 7.30 -5.47
N TRP A 381 44.39 8.51 -5.99
CA TRP A 381 45.64 9.00 -6.59
C TRP A 381 46.68 9.36 -5.54
N TYR A 382 46.25 9.87 -4.39
CA TYR A 382 47.12 10.09 -3.23
C TYR A 382 47.76 8.78 -2.75
N GLY A 383 46.99 7.69 -2.68
CA GLY A 383 47.48 6.35 -2.37
C GLY A 383 48.45 5.81 -3.43
N ALA A 384 48.18 6.06 -4.72
CA ALA A 384 49.10 5.71 -5.79
C ALA A 384 50.43 6.49 -5.69
N LEU A 385 50.38 7.77 -5.29
CA LEU A 385 51.55 8.62 -5.07
C LEU A 385 52.39 8.15 -3.88
N ILE A 386 51.76 7.82 -2.74
CA ILE A 386 52.44 7.24 -1.57
C ILE A 386 53.07 5.88 -1.93
N GLY A 387 52.40 5.09 -2.78
CA GLY A 387 52.96 3.84 -3.30
C GLY A 387 54.26 4.06 -4.08
N ILE A 388 54.35 5.14 -4.86
CA ILE A 388 55.58 5.55 -5.55
C ILE A 388 56.62 6.04 -4.53
N GLU A 389 56.24 6.89 -3.58
CA GLU A 389 57.16 7.39 -2.54
C GLU A 389 57.81 6.26 -1.74
N ARG A 390 57.03 5.25 -1.33
CA ARG A 390 57.57 4.04 -0.67
C ARG A 390 58.50 3.25 -1.57
N GLY A 391 58.19 3.16 -2.87
CA GLY A 391 59.05 2.52 -3.86
C GLY A 391 60.37 3.27 -4.08
N VAL A 392 60.40 4.58 -3.86
CA VAL A 392 61.62 5.41 -3.92
C VAL A 392 62.48 5.26 -2.66
N MET A 393 61.86 4.96 -1.51
CA MET A 393 62.56 4.75 -0.24
C MET A 393 63.12 3.33 -0.08
N ALA A 394 62.56 2.35 -0.80
CA ALA A 394 63.15 1.02 -0.94
C ALA A 394 64.31 1.11 -1.94
N ASP A 395 65.50 0.67 -1.55
CA ASP A 395 66.76 0.84 -2.28
C ASP A 395 66.70 0.24 -3.70
N THR A 396 66.21 1.03 -4.66
CA THR A 396 65.74 0.54 -5.96
C THR A 396 66.82 0.66 -7.03
N SER A 397 66.88 -0.32 -7.93
CA SER A 397 67.81 -0.33 -9.06
C SER A 397 67.55 0.83 -10.04
N PRO A 398 68.54 1.26 -10.85
CA PRO A 398 68.38 2.34 -11.82
C PRO A 398 67.25 2.11 -12.84
N ASP A 399 66.93 0.85 -13.14
CA ASP A 399 65.85 0.47 -14.06
C ASP A 399 64.47 0.59 -13.44
N GLU A 400 64.33 0.20 -12.17
CA GLU A 400 63.09 0.36 -11.41
C GLU A 400 62.75 1.83 -11.19
N ARG A 401 63.75 2.69 -10.98
CA ARG A 401 63.59 4.15 -10.88
C ARG A 401 63.01 4.75 -12.17
N ARG A 402 63.47 4.31 -13.34
CA ARG A 402 62.91 4.73 -14.64
C ARG A 402 61.47 4.26 -14.84
N ALA A 403 61.08 3.14 -14.24
CA ALA A 403 59.70 2.67 -14.24
C ALA A 403 58.82 3.50 -13.28
N LEU A 404 59.35 3.93 -12.13
CA LEU A 404 58.64 4.81 -11.18
C LEU A 404 58.39 6.20 -11.76
N VAL A 405 59.34 6.79 -12.51
CA VAL A 405 59.14 8.08 -13.19
C VAL A 405 58.03 7.99 -14.25
N ARG A 406 58.01 6.91 -15.06
CA ARG A 406 56.93 6.67 -16.03
C ARG A 406 55.56 6.48 -15.37
N LYS A 407 55.52 5.82 -14.21
CA LYS A 407 54.30 5.72 -13.39
C LYS A 407 53.87 7.06 -12.82
N LEU A 408 54.81 7.93 -12.44
CA LEU A 408 54.51 9.28 -11.96
C LEU A 408 53.94 10.15 -13.08
N ASP A 409 54.52 10.09 -14.28
CA ASP A 409 54.02 10.81 -15.46
C ASP A 409 52.60 10.36 -15.82
N SER A 410 52.30 9.06 -15.76
CA SER A 410 50.95 8.55 -16.05
C SER A 410 49.91 8.95 -14.99
N ILE A 411 50.32 9.04 -13.71
CA ILE A 411 49.48 9.59 -12.65
C ILE A 411 49.21 11.07 -12.89
N GLU A 412 50.22 11.87 -13.23
CA GLU A 412 50.06 13.31 -13.48
C GLU A 412 49.14 13.59 -14.67
N GLU A 413 49.30 12.85 -15.78
CA GLU A 413 48.44 12.97 -16.96
C GLU A 413 46.99 12.58 -16.62
N SER A 414 46.81 11.51 -15.86
CA SER A 414 45.48 11.07 -15.39
C SER A 414 44.84 12.08 -14.45
N VAL A 415 45.62 12.73 -13.59
CA VAL A 415 45.15 13.77 -12.67
C VAL A 415 44.77 15.04 -13.43
N ASN A 416 45.56 15.45 -14.42
CA ASN A 416 45.30 16.61 -15.27
C ASN A 416 44.04 16.45 -16.14
N GLY A 417 43.70 15.22 -16.54
CA GLY A 417 42.47 14.91 -17.29
C GLY A 417 41.18 14.87 -16.47
N MET A 418 41.24 15.01 -15.14
CA MET A 418 40.06 14.94 -14.28
C MET A 418 39.19 16.21 -14.39
N LYS A 419 37.87 16.00 -14.53
CA LYS A 419 36.88 17.08 -14.44
C LYS A 419 36.50 17.27 -12.97
N MET A 420 36.85 18.42 -12.40
CA MET A 420 36.68 18.69 -10.96
C MET A 420 35.72 19.86 -10.69
N PRO A 421 34.86 19.75 -9.66
CA PRO A 421 34.09 20.89 -9.17
C PRO A 421 34.99 21.91 -8.45
N LEU A 422 34.67 23.20 -8.58
CA LEU A 422 35.45 24.30 -8.02
C LEU A 422 35.60 24.21 -6.49
N ALA A 423 34.58 23.71 -5.78
CA ALA A 423 34.60 23.56 -4.32
C ALA A 423 35.70 22.63 -3.78
N TYR A 424 36.34 21.82 -4.64
CA TYR A 424 37.43 20.91 -4.28
C TYR A 424 38.75 21.26 -4.97
N ALA A 425 38.86 22.46 -5.55
CA ALA A 425 40.05 22.90 -6.26
C ALA A 425 41.30 22.91 -5.37
N ASP A 426 41.17 23.35 -4.11
CA ASP A 426 42.28 23.40 -3.14
C ASP A 426 42.97 22.03 -2.96
N GLN A 427 42.19 20.99 -2.64
CA GLN A 427 42.70 19.61 -2.50
C GLN A 427 43.33 19.07 -3.79
N PHE A 428 42.83 19.51 -4.95
CA PHE A 428 43.40 19.16 -6.23
C PHE A 428 44.77 19.84 -6.45
N TYR A 429 44.90 21.11 -6.09
CA TYR A 429 46.18 21.83 -6.17
C TYR A 429 47.21 21.29 -5.19
N VAL A 430 46.83 20.96 -3.95
CA VAL A 430 47.72 20.31 -2.97
C VAL A 430 48.22 18.95 -3.49
N LEU A 431 47.36 18.13 -4.10
CA LEU A 431 47.79 16.87 -4.71
C LEU A 431 48.83 17.11 -5.83
N ARG A 432 48.65 18.15 -6.64
CA ARG A 432 49.62 18.51 -7.69
C ARG A 432 50.95 19.00 -7.12
N GLU A 433 50.90 19.78 -6.06
CA GLU A 433 52.10 20.23 -5.35
C GLU A 433 52.90 19.04 -4.82
N HIS A 434 52.22 18.05 -4.24
CA HIS A 434 52.86 16.82 -3.76
C HIS A 434 53.42 15.96 -4.90
N ILE A 435 52.74 15.88 -6.05
CA ILE A 435 53.29 15.24 -7.26
C ILE A 435 54.57 15.97 -7.70
N GLY A 436 54.57 17.31 -7.67
CA GLY A 436 55.73 18.15 -7.97
C GLY A 436 56.89 17.91 -6.99
N PHE A 437 56.59 17.79 -5.70
CA PHE A 437 57.57 17.50 -4.65
C PHE A 437 58.24 16.12 -4.85
N VAL A 438 57.45 15.08 -5.11
CA VAL A 438 57.99 13.73 -5.38
C VAL A 438 58.81 13.72 -6.66
N ARG A 439 58.40 14.46 -7.70
CA ARG A 439 59.16 14.63 -8.95
C ARG A 439 60.51 15.31 -8.69
N ALA A 440 60.54 16.39 -7.92
CA ALA A 440 61.77 17.09 -7.56
C ALA A 440 62.73 16.19 -6.76
N ARG A 441 62.21 15.39 -5.84
CA ARG A 441 62.99 14.43 -5.06
C ARG A 441 63.57 13.30 -5.92
N LEU A 442 62.78 12.77 -6.86
CA LEU A 442 63.23 11.79 -7.85
C LEU A 442 64.31 12.34 -8.78
N ALA A 443 64.25 13.63 -9.12
CA ALA A 443 65.27 14.31 -9.92
C ALA A 443 66.58 14.55 -9.13
N ALA A 444 66.49 15.00 -7.87
CA ALA A 444 67.66 15.23 -7.03
C ALA A 444 68.45 13.93 -6.73
N VAL A 445 67.74 12.82 -6.50
CA VAL A 445 68.38 11.50 -6.31
C VAL A 445 69.01 10.96 -7.60
N ARG A 446 68.50 11.37 -8.77
CA ARG A 446 69.09 11.04 -10.07
C ARG A 446 70.37 11.82 -10.32
N GLU A 447 70.39 13.11 -10.01
CA GLU A 447 71.59 13.95 -10.11
C GLU A 447 72.70 13.44 -9.19
N ALA A 448 72.37 13.12 -7.94
CA ALA A 448 73.33 12.52 -7.01
C ALA A 448 73.91 11.19 -7.50
N GLY A 449 73.08 10.32 -8.12
CA GLY A 449 73.53 9.03 -8.66
C GLY A 449 74.27 9.08 -10.00
N ASP A 450 74.04 10.12 -10.81
CA ASP A 450 74.83 10.40 -12.02
C ASP A 450 76.18 11.06 -11.64
N GLU A 451 76.22 11.92 -10.62
CA GLU A 451 77.47 12.47 -10.05
C GLU A 451 78.37 11.38 -9.46
N THR A 452 77.83 10.42 -8.67
CA THR A 452 78.64 9.31 -8.13
C THR A 452 79.17 8.40 -9.24
N LYS A 453 78.43 8.25 -10.34
CA LYS A 453 78.87 7.48 -11.52
C LYS A 453 79.96 8.22 -12.29
N ASP A 454 79.85 9.53 -12.42
CA ASP A 454 80.86 10.35 -13.08
C ASP A 454 82.14 10.46 -12.24
N GLU A 455 82.05 10.51 -10.91
CA GLU A 455 83.18 10.39 -9.98
C GLU A 455 83.84 9.01 -10.06
N ALA A 456 83.07 7.92 -10.01
CA ALA A 456 83.62 6.56 -10.17
C ALA A 456 84.25 6.35 -11.56
N LYS A 457 83.73 6.99 -12.59
CA LYS A 457 84.28 6.95 -13.96
C LYS A 457 85.52 7.85 -14.09
N GLN A 458 85.62 8.94 -13.32
CA GLN A 458 86.83 9.76 -13.21
C GLN A 458 87.91 9.05 -12.39
N GLU A 459 87.59 8.39 -11.29
CA GLU A 459 88.51 7.54 -10.52
C GLU A 459 89.00 6.35 -11.34
N ALA A 460 88.14 5.67 -12.10
CA ALA A 460 88.55 4.61 -13.02
C ALA A 460 89.47 5.15 -14.13
N LYS A 461 89.20 6.36 -14.62
CA LYS A 461 90.04 7.04 -15.62
C LYS A 461 91.36 7.55 -15.02
N GLN A 462 91.40 7.85 -13.73
CA GLN A 462 92.60 8.24 -12.98
C GLN A 462 93.46 7.00 -12.65
N LYS A 463 92.87 5.88 -12.22
CA LYS A 463 93.55 4.59 -12.07
C LYS A 463 94.16 4.09 -13.38
N ALA A 464 93.42 4.19 -14.49
CA ALA A 464 93.96 3.86 -15.82
C ALA A 464 95.09 4.83 -16.28
N LYS A 465 95.16 6.03 -15.71
CA LYS A 465 96.20 7.03 -16.01
C LYS A 465 97.43 6.86 -15.11
N ASP A 466 97.25 6.35 -13.90
CA ASP A 466 98.33 5.97 -12.99
C ASP A 466 98.97 4.64 -13.42
N GLU A 467 98.20 3.67 -13.93
CA GLU A 467 98.73 2.46 -14.60
C GLU A 467 99.54 2.81 -15.86
N ALA A 468 99.11 3.81 -16.65
CA ALA A 468 99.87 4.30 -17.82
C ALA A 468 101.12 5.14 -17.46
N ARG A 469 101.33 5.46 -16.18
CA ARG A 469 102.49 6.22 -15.68
C ARG A 469 103.58 5.30 -15.10
N ASP A 470 103.22 4.09 -14.71
CA ASP A 470 104.14 3.05 -14.20
C ASP A 470 104.87 2.31 -15.36
N ASP A 471 104.25 2.22 -16.55
CA ASP A 471 104.83 1.61 -17.75
C ASP A 471 105.90 2.45 -18.50
N ARG A 472 106.32 3.61 -17.96
CA ARG A 472 107.40 4.45 -18.55
C ARG A 472 108.70 4.48 -17.74
N GLN A 473 108.84 3.63 -16.74
CA GLN A 473 110.07 3.45 -15.97
C GLN A 473 110.55 1.99 -15.99
N ASN A 474 110.72 1.39 -17.17
CA ASN A 474 111.56 0.20 -17.33
C ASN A 474 111.88 -0.08 -18.81
N GLU A 475 113.01 0.43 -19.28
CA GLU A 475 113.79 -0.21 -20.35
C GLU A 475 115.26 -0.28 -19.91
N PRO A 476 115.87 -1.48 -19.83
CA PRO A 476 117.28 -1.63 -19.49
C PRO A 476 118.19 -1.54 -20.72
N ASN A 477 119.33 -0.89 -20.50
CA ASN A 477 120.45 -0.70 -21.42
C ASN A 477 121.45 -1.87 -21.35
N ALA A 478 121.84 -2.45 -22.49
CA ALA A 478 123.10 -3.20 -22.73
C ALA A 478 123.08 -3.67 -24.21
N ALA A 479 124.12 -3.63 -25.05
CA ALA A 479 125.55 -3.47 -24.84
C ALA A 479 126.24 -3.03 -26.16
N ALA A 480 127.51 -2.67 -26.00
CA ALA A 480 128.40 -2.00 -26.93
C ALA A 480 129.09 -2.87 -28.00
N SER A 481 129.93 -2.18 -28.80
CA SER A 481 131.00 -2.60 -29.72
C SER A 481 130.57 -2.55 -31.20
N SER A 482 131.30 -1.95 -32.15
CA SER A 482 132.64 -1.36 -32.21
C SER A 482 132.78 -0.55 -33.51
N ASP A 483 133.84 0.25 -33.58
CA ASP A 483 134.49 0.83 -34.76
C ASP A 483 134.01 2.16 -35.37
N THR A 484 134.98 3.07 -35.43
CA THR A 484 135.11 4.35 -36.15
C THR A 484 136.34 4.14 -37.04
N PRO A 485 136.44 4.64 -38.29
CA PRO A 485 136.81 6.06 -38.43
C PRO A 485 136.35 6.80 -39.70
N GLN A 486 136.02 8.09 -39.47
CA GLN A 486 136.50 9.27 -40.23
C GLN A 486 136.12 9.46 -41.71
N PRO A 487 136.33 10.67 -42.28
CA PRO A 487 135.78 11.97 -41.91
C PRO A 487 135.15 12.58 -43.21
N GLU A 488 134.69 13.81 -43.39
CA GLU A 488 135.28 15.12 -43.10
C GLU A 488 134.28 16.16 -43.66
N ARG A 489 134.16 17.31 -42.99
CA ARG A 489 133.78 18.58 -43.63
C ARG A 489 134.97 19.06 -44.52
N PRO A 490 135.08 20.32 -44.99
CA PRO A 490 134.12 21.35 -45.41
C PRO A 490 134.49 21.94 -46.79
N ASP A 491 133.77 23.01 -47.15
CA ASP A 491 134.31 24.25 -47.74
C ASP A 491 134.39 24.49 -49.25
N GLY A 492 134.08 25.75 -49.59
CA GLY A 492 134.59 26.52 -50.73
C GLY A 492 133.78 26.42 -52.03
N ARG A 493 133.09 27.47 -52.52
CA ARG A 493 133.64 28.59 -53.34
C ARG A 493 134.60 28.09 -54.43
N THR A 494 134.44 28.38 -55.72
CA THR A 494 133.75 29.49 -56.42
C THR A 494 133.68 29.16 -57.91
N ARG A 495 132.49 29.11 -58.51
CA ARG A 495 132.00 29.98 -59.58
C ARG A 495 130.63 29.51 -60.06
#